data_AF-A0AA39PSH1-F1
#
_entry.id   AF-A0AA39PSH1-F1
#
_cell.length_a   1.000
_cell.length_b   1.000
_cell.length_c   1.000
_cell.angle_alpha   90.00
_cell.angle_beta   90.00
_cell.angle_gamma   90.00
#
_symmetry.space_group_name_H-M   'P 1'
#
loop_
_entity.id
_entity.type
_entity.pdbx_description
1 polymer ?
#
loop_
_entity_poly.entity_id
_entity_poly.type
_entity_poly.pdbx_seq_one_letter_code
_entity_poly.pdbx_strand_id
1 'polypeptide(L)'
;MPQIPQSVRQDIDDAVECLAESALSTLVNTFSLPGNSPQTCQQIPPQQKPSIPTLDFVPSTEQECTLATIIQRLEMENELLRRCAIELQAANVLNEAYCAVLREQLAFKEEKGKKKKTASGWLMGDGMPVLLTGDDFYERVVQWEKSQEEAAAAKTNRKAVKVMRDSKLADWIKKCDEQTAEIKRIEERWEKAKEEWNEEKEKWKRDKAAGLNVPACFAKLKPKRGPLPKAIPRPTIKRQSPTANKPSSESPEQFDGYSSSNGDSVDARR
;
A
#
# COMPACT_ATOMS: atom_id res chain seq x y z
N MET A 1 26.56 28.73 -27.51
CA MET A 1 25.44 29.13 -26.64
C MET A 1 24.81 30.38 -27.25
N PRO A 2 23.58 30.32 -27.77
CA PRO A 2 22.95 31.47 -28.41
C PRO A 2 22.64 32.54 -27.35
N GLN A 3 23.12 33.76 -27.59
CA GLN A 3 22.87 34.94 -26.74
C GLN A 3 21.44 35.43 -27.00
N ILE A 4 20.64 35.62 -25.96
CA ILE A 4 19.29 36.19 -26.07
C ILE A 4 19.43 37.69 -26.40
N PRO A 5 18.73 38.21 -27.43
CA PRO A 5 18.78 39.62 -27.79
C PRO A 5 18.36 40.51 -26.63
N GLN A 6 19.08 41.61 -26.39
CA GLN A 6 18.81 42.53 -25.28
C GLN A 6 17.37 43.08 -25.30
N SER A 7 16.79 43.28 -26.48
CA SER A 7 15.40 43.69 -26.65
C SER A 7 14.42 42.75 -25.94
N VAL A 8 14.62 41.43 -26.06
CA VAL A 8 13.73 40.43 -25.48
C VAL A 8 13.84 40.42 -23.95
N ARG A 9 15.01 40.76 -23.40
CA ARG A 9 15.18 40.89 -21.94
C ARG A 9 14.41 42.10 -21.41
N GLN A 10 14.50 43.23 -22.11
CA GLN A 10 13.78 44.44 -21.76
C GLN A 10 12.26 44.20 -21.77
N ASP A 11 11.73 43.56 -22.82
CA ASP A 11 10.29 43.25 -22.92
C ASP A 11 9.81 42.31 -21.80
N ILE A 12 10.66 41.40 -21.33
CA ILE A 12 10.35 40.50 -20.21
C ILE A 12 10.34 41.27 -18.88
N ASP A 13 11.34 42.13 -18.66
CA ASP A 13 11.45 42.90 -17.42
C ASP A 13 10.26 43.89 -17.29
N ASP A 14 9.90 44.58 -18.37
CA ASP A 14 8.75 45.48 -18.42
C ASP A 14 7.41 44.74 -18.18
N ALA A 15 7.27 43.52 -18.72
CA ALA A 15 6.09 42.69 -18.48
C ALA A 15 6.00 42.19 -17.03
N VAL A 16 7.13 41.88 -16.40
CA VAL A 16 7.20 41.49 -14.98
C VAL A 16 6.84 42.67 -14.09
N GLU A 17 7.33 43.88 -14.41
CA GLU A 17 7.01 45.10 -13.66
C GLU A 17 5.52 45.46 -13.79
N CYS A 18 4.95 45.41 -15.00
CA CYS A 18 3.50 45.58 -15.21
C CYS A 18 2.65 44.55 -14.46
N LEU A 19 3.11 43.30 -14.36
CA LEU A 19 2.45 42.26 -13.56
C LEU A 19 2.54 42.54 -12.07
N ALA A 20 3.67 43.06 -11.59
CA ALA A 20 3.89 43.42 -10.19
C ALA A 20 3.01 44.61 -9.76
N GLU A 21 2.75 45.56 -10.64
CA GLU A 21 1.87 46.71 -10.37
C GLU A 21 0.38 46.38 -10.48
N SER A 22 0.02 45.29 -11.17
CA SER A 22 -1.37 44.86 -11.30
C SER A 22 -1.93 44.32 -9.97
N ALA A 23 -3.22 44.51 -9.72
CA ALA A 23 -3.93 44.01 -8.52
C ALA A 23 -3.88 42.47 -8.34
N LEU A 24 -3.36 41.75 -9.35
CA LEU A 24 -3.06 40.32 -9.26
C LEU A 24 -1.81 40.02 -8.43
N SER A 25 -0.86 40.95 -8.30
CA SER A 25 0.35 40.75 -7.50
C SER A 25 0.02 40.60 -6.01
N THR A 26 -0.97 41.35 -5.50
CA THR A 26 -1.51 41.17 -4.13
C THR A 26 -2.16 39.80 -3.92
N LEU A 27 -2.71 39.20 -4.97
CA LEU A 27 -3.34 37.87 -4.92
C LEU A 27 -2.28 36.76 -4.99
N VAL A 28 -1.20 36.94 -5.76
CA VAL A 28 -0.10 35.96 -5.82
C VAL A 28 0.82 36.05 -4.59
N ASN A 29 1.05 37.25 -4.06
CA ASN A 29 1.97 37.48 -2.93
C ASN A 29 1.35 37.05 -1.58
N THR A 30 0.03 37.03 -1.46
CA THR A 30 -0.65 36.47 -0.27
C THR A 30 -0.61 34.94 -0.21
N PHE A 31 -0.30 34.25 -1.31
CA PHE A 31 -0.08 32.80 -1.36
C PHE A 31 1.40 32.39 -1.38
N SER A 32 2.33 33.33 -1.23
CA SER A 32 3.75 33.00 -1.00
C SER A 32 3.93 32.45 0.41
N LEU A 33 3.67 31.15 0.52
CA LEU A 33 3.92 30.34 1.70
C LEU A 33 5.44 30.30 1.95
N PRO A 34 5.90 30.69 3.14
CA PRO A 34 7.31 30.64 3.48
C PRO A 34 7.73 29.16 3.65
N GLY A 35 8.61 28.71 2.77
CA GLY A 35 9.46 27.54 3.00
C GLY A 35 8.94 26.23 2.40
N ASN A 36 9.83 25.59 1.64
CA ASN A 36 9.80 24.19 1.16
C ASN A 36 9.76 23.17 2.31
N SER A 37 8.88 23.34 3.30
CA SER A 37 8.39 22.19 4.04
C SER A 37 7.37 21.49 3.14
N PRO A 38 7.42 20.16 2.95
CA PRO A 38 6.32 19.47 2.32
C PRO A 38 5.09 19.83 3.13
N GLN A 39 4.20 20.63 2.55
CA GLN A 39 2.94 21.00 3.15
C GLN A 39 2.27 19.69 3.49
N THR A 40 2.35 19.31 4.76
CA THR A 40 1.53 18.29 5.38
C THR A 40 0.14 18.56 4.86
N CYS A 41 -0.38 17.65 4.03
CA CYS A 41 -1.74 17.67 3.53
C CYS A 41 -2.60 18.18 4.67
N GLN A 42 -3.09 19.42 4.58
CA GLN A 42 -3.94 19.93 5.64
C GLN A 42 -5.07 18.94 5.70
N GLN A 43 -5.13 18.22 6.82
CA GLN A 43 -6.10 17.14 6.99
C GLN A 43 -7.45 17.78 6.71
N ILE A 44 -8.18 17.24 5.73
CA ILE A 44 -9.55 17.67 5.46
C ILE A 44 -10.22 17.72 6.84
N PRO A 45 -10.72 18.90 7.28
CA PRO A 45 -11.26 19.04 8.60
C PRO A 45 -12.23 17.89 8.86
N PRO A 46 -12.07 17.16 9.98
CA PRO A 46 -12.91 16.00 10.27
C PRO A 46 -14.36 16.42 10.13
N GLN A 47 -15.17 15.58 9.50
CA GLN A 47 -16.59 15.84 9.29
C GLN A 47 -17.21 16.27 10.61
N GLN A 48 -17.46 17.57 10.76
CA GLN A 48 -18.39 18.02 11.78
C GLN A 48 -19.71 17.40 11.35
N LYS A 49 -20.18 16.41 12.13
CA LYS A 49 -21.52 15.84 11.96
C LYS A 49 -22.45 17.02 11.73
N PRO A 50 -23.37 16.96 10.74
CA PRO A 50 -24.30 18.04 10.50
C PRO A 50 -24.97 18.37 11.84
N SER A 51 -24.50 19.46 12.43
CA SER A 51 -25.12 20.02 13.61
C SER A 51 -26.38 20.62 13.03
N ILE A 52 -27.49 19.94 13.31
CA ILE A 52 -28.86 20.41 13.38
C ILE A 52 -29.77 19.47 12.55
N PRO A 53 -30.79 18.85 13.17
CA PRO A 53 -31.93 18.26 12.47
C PRO A 53 -32.82 19.39 11.90
N THR A 54 -32.32 20.16 10.93
CA THR A 54 -33.02 21.34 10.38
C THR A 54 -34.02 20.97 9.29
N LEU A 55 -33.95 19.74 8.77
CA LEU A 55 -34.79 19.27 7.66
C LEU A 55 -36.22 18.87 8.07
N ASP A 56 -36.52 18.82 9.36
CA ASP A 56 -37.87 18.55 9.85
C ASP A 56 -38.72 19.84 10.00
N PHE A 57 -38.16 21.02 9.67
CA PHE A 57 -38.90 22.29 9.73
C PHE A 57 -39.75 22.48 8.47
N VAL A 58 -41.07 22.55 8.63
CA VAL A 58 -42.00 22.93 7.56
C VAL A 58 -41.99 24.46 7.46
N PRO A 59 -41.45 25.06 6.37
CA PRO A 59 -41.42 26.51 6.23
C PRO A 59 -42.86 27.04 6.15
N SER A 60 -43.18 28.04 6.98
CA SER A 60 -44.51 28.66 7.03
C SER A 60 -44.57 29.96 6.21
N THR A 61 -43.43 30.54 5.85
CA THR A 61 -43.35 31.80 5.10
C THR A 61 -42.60 31.64 3.76
N GLU A 62 -42.90 32.48 2.77
CA GLU A 62 -42.25 32.45 1.45
C GLU A 62 -40.72 32.71 1.53
N GLN A 63 -40.31 33.53 2.50
CA GLN A 63 -38.90 33.84 2.76
C GLN A 63 -38.14 32.61 3.27
N GLU A 64 -38.75 31.85 4.19
CA GLU A 64 -38.17 30.59 4.68
C GLU A 64 -38.03 29.55 3.56
N CYS A 65 -39.01 29.47 2.65
CA CYS A 65 -38.92 28.60 1.48
C CYS A 65 -37.73 28.98 0.58
N THR A 66 -37.57 30.27 0.29
CA THR A 66 -36.44 30.78 -0.51
C THR A 66 -35.10 30.46 0.16
N LEU A 67 -34.98 30.73 1.47
CA LEU A 67 -33.76 30.43 2.22
C LEU A 67 -33.44 28.93 2.23
N ALA A 68 -34.45 28.07 2.40
CA ALA A 68 -34.26 26.61 2.37
C ALA A 68 -33.73 26.12 1.02
N THR A 69 -34.25 26.66 -0.11
CA THR A 69 -33.74 26.29 -1.44
C THR A 69 -32.30 26.73 -1.66
N ILE A 70 -31.92 27.92 -1.16
CA ILE A 70 -30.53 28.41 -1.23
C ILE A 70 -29.60 27.52 -0.39
N ILE A 71 -30.01 27.17 0.84
CA ILE A 71 -29.22 26.29 1.71
C ILE A 71 -29.01 24.94 1.05
N GLN A 72 -30.06 24.30 0.53
CA GLN A 72 -29.95 23.02 -0.17
C GLN A 72 -29.00 23.10 -1.37
N ARG A 73 -29.10 24.17 -2.17
CA ARG A 73 -28.20 24.38 -3.30
C ARG A 73 -26.74 24.51 -2.85
N LEU A 74 -26.48 25.32 -1.82
CA LEU A 74 -25.13 25.50 -1.27
C LEU A 74 -24.58 24.22 -0.66
N GLU A 75 -25.42 23.41 -0.01
CA GLU A 75 -25.05 22.09 0.50
C GLU A 75 -24.62 21.16 -0.63
N MET A 76 -25.41 21.09 -1.71
CA MET A 76 -25.05 20.31 -2.90
C MET A 76 -23.73 20.78 -3.54
N GLU A 77 -23.54 22.09 -3.71
CA GLU A 77 -22.29 22.65 -4.25
C GLU A 77 -21.09 22.33 -3.34
N ASN A 78 -21.26 22.44 -2.02
CA ASN A 78 -20.23 22.06 -1.04
C ASN A 78 -19.91 20.56 -1.08
N GLU A 79 -20.91 19.70 -1.24
CA GLU A 79 -20.69 18.26 -1.39
C GLU A 79 -19.88 17.93 -2.63
N LEU A 80 -20.16 18.58 -3.76
CA LEU A 80 -19.40 18.39 -4.99
C LEU A 80 -17.94 18.82 -4.81
N LEU A 81 -17.71 20.02 -4.26
CA LEU A 81 -16.35 20.51 -3.99
C LEU A 81 -15.58 19.59 -3.04
N ARG A 82 -16.25 19.03 -2.02
CA ARG A 82 -15.65 18.05 -1.11
C ARG A 82 -15.24 16.77 -1.83
N ARG A 83 -16.09 16.23 -2.71
CA ARG A 83 -15.76 15.04 -3.51
C ARG A 83 -14.54 15.30 -4.39
N CYS A 84 -14.51 16.43 -5.10
CA CYS A 84 -13.35 16.84 -5.89
C CYS A 84 -12.07 16.98 -5.05
N ALA A 85 -12.16 17.55 -3.84
CA ALA A 85 -11.02 17.67 -2.94
C ALA A 85 -10.48 16.32 -2.47
N ILE A 86 -11.36 15.37 -2.16
CA ILE A 86 -10.99 13.99 -1.79
C ILE A 86 -10.31 13.28 -2.96
N GLU A 87 -10.86 13.42 -4.17
CA GLU A 87 -10.27 12.84 -5.39
C GLU A 87 -8.89 13.41 -5.66
N LEU A 88 -8.72 14.73 -5.54
CA LEU A 88 -7.43 15.39 -5.73
C LEU A 88 -6.40 14.94 -4.68
N GLN A 89 -6.82 14.82 -3.42
CA GLN A 89 -5.96 14.34 -2.35
C GLN A 89 -5.54 12.88 -2.59
N ALA A 90 -6.48 12.02 -2.99
CA ALA A 90 -6.20 10.63 -3.31
C ALA A 90 -5.22 10.51 -4.50
N ALA A 91 -5.43 11.30 -5.55
CA ALA A 91 -4.53 11.36 -6.69
C ALA A 91 -3.12 11.84 -6.29
N ASN A 92 -3.01 12.85 -5.42
CA ASN A 92 -1.71 13.32 -4.94
C ASN A 92 -0.97 12.25 -4.13
N VAL A 93 -1.65 11.58 -3.18
CA VAL A 93 -1.06 10.48 -2.41
C VAL A 93 -0.57 9.36 -3.31
N LEU A 94 -1.35 9.02 -4.35
CA LEU A 94 -0.95 8.01 -5.34
C LEU A 94 0.28 8.46 -6.14
N ASN A 95 0.32 9.72 -6.58
CA ASN A 95 1.45 10.29 -7.31
C ASN A 95 2.72 10.33 -6.46
N GLU A 96 2.61 10.69 -5.18
CA GLU A 96 3.73 10.67 -4.23
C GLU A 96 4.27 9.25 -4.05
N ALA A 97 3.40 8.27 -3.83
CA ALA A 97 3.78 6.86 -3.73
C ALA A 97 4.47 6.36 -5.01
N TYR A 98 3.92 6.72 -6.18
CA TYR A 98 4.52 6.38 -7.47
C TYR A 98 5.91 7.01 -7.64
N CYS A 99 6.05 8.31 -7.33
CA CYS A 99 7.33 9.01 -7.41
C CYS A 99 8.36 8.42 -6.43
N ALA A 100 7.96 8.00 -5.24
CA ALA A 100 8.83 7.33 -4.29
C ALA A 100 9.39 6.02 -4.87
N VAL A 101 8.51 5.16 -5.41
CA VAL A 101 8.92 3.91 -6.07
C VAL A 101 9.84 4.19 -7.26
N LEU A 102 9.54 5.20 -8.07
CA LEU A 102 10.36 5.54 -9.23
C LEU A 102 11.76 6.02 -8.81
N ARG A 103 11.86 6.85 -7.76
CA ARG A 103 13.15 7.29 -7.21
C ARG A 103 13.96 6.12 -6.68
N GLU A 104 13.34 5.17 -5.99
CA GLU A 104 14.02 3.95 -5.52
C GLU A 104 14.53 3.09 -6.68
N GLN A 105 13.73 2.92 -7.74
CA GLN A 105 14.14 2.18 -8.93
C GLN A 105 15.30 2.85 -9.65
N LEU A 106 15.28 4.18 -9.77
CA LEU A 106 16.38 4.94 -10.35
C LEU A 106 17.65 4.82 -9.50
N ALA A 107 17.54 5.03 -8.18
CA ALA A 107 18.65 4.87 -7.26
C ALA A 107 19.27 3.47 -7.35
N PHE A 108 18.44 2.42 -7.39
CA PHE A 108 18.89 1.04 -7.57
C PHE A 108 19.60 0.82 -8.92
N LYS A 109 19.06 1.37 -10.02
CA LYS A 109 19.68 1.28 -11.34
C LYS A 109 21.02 2.01 -11.40
N GLU A 110 21.11 3.20 -10.80
CA GLU A 110 22.34 3.98 -10.71
C GLU A 110 23.39 3.27 -9.88
N GLU A 111 23.01 2.73 -8.73
CA GLU A 111 23.90 1.94 -7.87
C GLU A 111 24.38 0.68 -8.60
N LYS A 112 23.47 -0.03 -9.28
CA LYS A 112 23.81 -1.18 -10.12
C LYS A 112 24.74 -0.79 -11.27
N GLY A 113 24.56 0.37 -11.89
CA GLY A 113 25.44 0.91 -12.93
C GLY A 113 26.83 1.22 -12.40
N LYS A 114 26.93 1.85 -11.22
CA LYS A 114 28.20 2.13 -10.52
C LYS A 114 28.91 0.85 -10.11
N LYS A 115 28.18 -0.13 -9.58
CA LYS A 115 28.71 -1.46 -9.22
C LYS A 115 29.14 -2.26 -10.44
N LYS A 116 28.39 -2.25 -11.55
CA LYS A 116 28.80 -2.96 -12.78
C LYS A 116 30.12 -2.45 -13.37
N LYS A 117 30.39 -1.14 -13.26
CA LYS A 117 31.67 -0.57 -13.71
C LYS A 117 32.86 -1.07 -12.90
N THR A 118 32.65 -1.46 -11.63
CA THR A 118 33.72 -1.90 -10.71
C THR A 118 33.74 -3.41 -10.46
N ALA A 119 32.61 -4.11 -10.67
CA ALA A 119 32.39 -5.53 -10.39
C ALA A 119 32.18 -6.38 -11.65
N SER A 120 32.30 -5.79 -12.84
CA SER A 120 32.59 -6.55 -14.07
C SER A 120 33.76 -7.48 -13.75
N GLY A 121 33.60 -8.80 -13.90
CA GLY A 121 34.45 -9.88 -13.37
C GLY A 121 35.89 -9.94 -13.89
N TRP A 122 36.52 -8.79 -14.07
CA TRP A 122 37.93 -8.61 -14.28
C TRP A 122 38.66 -8.61 -12.95
N LEU A 123 39.78 -9.32 -12.93
CA LEU A 123 40.70 -9.39 -11.80
C LEU A 123 41.20 -8.00 -11.37
N MET A 124 41.19 -7.05 -12.31
CA MET A 124 41.54 -5.64 -12.13
C MET A 124 40.35 -4.79 -12.60
N GLY A 125 39.54 -4.28 -11.67
CA GLY A 125 38.30 -3.53 -11.97
C GLY A 125 38.47 -2.26 -12.82
N ASP A 126 39.69 -1.84 -13.12
CA ASP A 126 40.01 -0.62 -13.86
C ASP A 126 40.08 -0.81 -15.38
N GLY A 127 40.10 -2.05 -15.86
CA GLY A 127 40.11 -2.35 -17.29
C GLY A 127 41.38 -1.95 -18.04
N MET A 128 42.42 -1.49 -17.34
CA MET A 128 43.70 -1.19 -17.94
C MET A 128 44.58 -2.46 -18.01
N PRO A 129 45.32 -2.66 -19.12
CA PRO A 129 46.31 -3.72 -19.19
C PRO A 129 47.45 -3.41 -18.21
N VAL A 130 47.52 -4.17 -17.12
CA VAL A 130 48.61 -4.10 -16.15
C VAL A 130 49.67 -5.12 -16.57
N LEU A 131 50.94 -4.68 -16.67
CA LEU A 131 52.07 -5.58 -16.90
C LEU A 131 52.31 -6.37 -15.61
N LEU A 132 51.71 -7.54 -15.55
CA LEU A 132 51.70 -8.41 -14.39
C LEU A 132 53.02 -9.19 -14.32
N THR A 133 53.87 -8.80 -13.38
CA THR A 133 55.00 -9.64 -12.94
C THR A 133 54.43 -10.81 -12.14
N GLY A 134 55.01 -12.01 -12.31
CA GLY A 134 54.33 -13.30 -12.09
C GLY A 134 53.73 -13.56 -10.71
N ASP A 135 54.29 -12.99 -9.64
CA ASP A 135 53.91 -13.34 -8.27
C ASP A 135 52.63 -12.61 -7.80
N ASP A 136 52.54 -11.29 -8.02
CA ASP A 136 51.37 -10.49 -7.65
C ASP A 136 50.09 -10.93 -8.39
N PHE A 137 50.25 -11.41 -9.63
CA PHE A 137 49.13 -11.94 -10.39
C PHE A 137 48.61 -13.24 -9.79
N TYR A 138 49.51 -14.14 -9.45
CA TYR A 138 49.16 -15.44 -8.89
C TYR A 138 48.39 -15.27 -7.57
N GLU A 139 48.86 -14.40 -6.68
CA GLU A 139 48.16 -14.11 -5.43
C GLU A 139 46.74 -13.58 -5.66
N ARG A 140 46.56 -12.67 -6.62
CA ARG A 140 45.23 -12.12 -6.95
C ARG A 140 44.31 -13.19 -7.54
N VAL A 141 44.81 -14.06 -8.41
CA VAL A 141 44.01 -15.17 -8.98
C VAL A 141 43.55 -16.11 -7.86
N VAL A 142 44.44 -16.50 -6.96
CA VAL A 142 44.11 -17.38 -5.82
C VAL A 142 43.06 -16.73 -4.90
N GLN A 143 43.20 -15.43 -4.60
CA GLN A 143 42.19 -14.70 -3.82
C GLN A 143 40.84 -14.63 -4.53
N TRP A 144 40.84 -14.42 -5.84
CA TRP A 144 39.62 -14.38 -6.65
C TRP A 144 38.92 -15.74 -6.68
N GLU A 145 39.64 -16.83 -6.93
CA GLU A 145 39.09 -18.19 -6.92
C GLU A 145 38.49 -18.54 -5.56
N LYS A 146 39.21 -18.26 -4.47
CA LYS A 146 38.70 -18.46 -3.10
C LYS A 146 37.44 -17.64 -2.85
N SER A 147 37.41 -16.38 -3.30
CA SER A 147 36.21 -15.54 -3.17
C SER A 147 35.02 -16.07 -3.99
N GLN A 148 35.26 -16.64 -5.17
CA GLN A 148 34.22 -17.25 -5.99
C GLN A 148 33.66 -18.52 -5.33
N GLU A 149 34.53 -19.36 -4.76
CA GLU A 149 34.12 -20.55 -4.03
C GLU A 149 33.28 -20.18 -2.79
N GLU A 150 33.73 -19.20 -2.00
CA GLU A 150 32.96 -18.70 -0.85
C GLU A 150 31.60 -18.12 -1.27
N ALA A 151 31.53 -17.39 -2.39
CA ALA A 151 30.29 -16.84 -2.92
C ALA A 151 29.33 -17.95 -3.40
N ALA A 152 29.85 -18.97 -4.08
CA ALA A 152 29.08 -20.14 -4.50
C ALA A 152 28.51 -20.91 -3.30
N ALA A 153 29.33 -21.15 -2.26
CA ALA A 153 28.91 -21.77 -1.01
C ALA A 153 27.87 -20.92 -0.26
N ALA A 154 28.03 -19.60 -0.23
CA ALA A 154 27.03 -18.71 0.35
C ALA A 154 25.71 -18.77 -0.43
N LYS A 155 25.75 -18.86 -1.77
CA LYS A 155 24.55 -18.97 -2.61
C LYS A 155 23.80 -20.28 -2.38
N THR A 156 24.49 -21.41 -2.27
CA THR A 156 23.86 -22.71 -1.96
C THR A 156 23.25 -22.70 -0.57
N ASN A 157 23.95 -22.15 0.43
CA ASN A 157 23.41 -21.97 1.78
C ASN A 157 22.17 -21.08 1.81
N ARG A 158 22.17 -19.93 1.11
CA ARG A 158 20.99 -19.05 0.98
C ARG A 158 19.80 -19.79 0.38
N LYS A 159 20.01 -20.61 -0.66
CA LYS A 159 18.97 -21.45 -1.27
C LYS A 159 18.43 -22.50 -0.29
N ALA A 160 19.31 -23.20 0.42
CA ALA A 160 18.90 -24.20 1.42
C ALA A 160 18.06 -23.58 2.54
N VAL A 161 18.46 -22.41 3.07
CA VAL A 161 17.69 -21.68 4.09
C VAL A 161 16.32 -21.25 3.55
N LYS A 162 16.24 -20.80 2.28
CA LYS A 162 14.98 -20.45 1.63
C LYS A 162 14.04 -21.66 1.53
N VAL A 163 14.54 -22.82 1.09
CA VAL A 163 13.74 -24.05 1.00
C VAL A 163 13.20 -24.46 2.37
N MET A 164 14.05 -24.44 3.41
CA MET A 164 13.64 -24.77 4.78
C MET A 164 12.58 -23.79 5.31
N ARG A 165 12.71 -22.50 4.98
CA ARG A 165 11.71 -21.49 5.31
C ARG A 165 10.38 -21.78 4.63
N ASP A 166 10.41 -21.98 3.31
CA ASP A 166 9.21 -22.12 2.51
C ASP A 166 8.46 -23.41 2.90
N SER A 167 9.18 -24.48 3.27
CA SER A 167 8.61 -25.69 3.89
C SER A 167 7.92 -25.39 5.23
N LYS A 168 8.57 -24.71 6.18
CA LYS A 168 7.94 -24.33 7.46
C LYS A 168 6.70 -23.46 7.27
N LEU A 169 6.70 -22.59 6.26
CA LEU A 169 5.56 -21.75 5.96
C LEU A 169 4.41 -22.57 5.36
N ALA A 170 4.70 -23.52 4.46
CA ALA A 170 3.70 -24.43 3.91
C ALA A 170 3.03 -25.27 5.00
N ASP A 171 3.81 -25.79 5.96
CA ASP A 171 3.27 -26.54 7.09
C ASP A 171 2.39 -25.67 8.01
N TRP A 172 2.76 -24.40 8.20
CA TRP A 172 1.94 -23.46 8.96
C TRP A 172 0.62 -23.14 8.24
N ILE A 173 0.65 -22.93 6.91
CA ILE A 173 -0.55 -22.69 6.10
C ILE A 173 -1.52 -23.87 6.22
N LYS A 174 -1.06 -25.11 6.06
CA LYS A 174 -1.90 -26.30 6.21
C LYS A 174 -2.62 -26.34 7.56
N LYS A 175 -1.91 -26.04 8.66
CA LYS A 175 -2.51 -25.99 10.00
C LYS A 175 -3.53 -24.87 10.16
N CYS A 176 -3.32 -23.72 9.52
CA CYS A 176 -4.29 -22.63 9.50
C CYS A 176 -5.55 -23.00 8.72
N ASP A 177 -5.41 -23.72 7.60
CA ASP A 177 -6.54 -24.19 6.81
C ASP A 177 -7.37 -25.22 7.59
N GLU A 178 -6.73 -26.17 8.25
CA GLU A 178 -7.36 -27.15 9.14
C GLU A 178 -8.11 -26.46 10.30
N GLN A 179 -7.48 -25.47 10.95
CA GLN A 179 -8.10 -24.69 12.02
C GLN A 179 -9.33 -23.90 11.52
N THR A 180 -9.23 -23.31 10.32
CA THR A 180 -10.34 -22.57 9.70
C THR A 180 -11.51 -23.50 9.39
N ALA A 181 -11.24 -24.72 8.90
CA ALA A 181 -12.26 -25.72 8.66
C ALA A 181 -12.96 -26.15 9.96
N GLU A 182 -12.23 -26.33 11.07
CA GLU A 182 -12.85 -26.67 12.35
C GLU A 182 -13.68 -25.52 12.93
N ILE A 183 -13.20 -24.27 12.81
CA ILE A 183 -13.99 -23.08 13.22
C ILE A 183 -15.31 -23.05 12.46
N LYS A 184 -15.30 -23.25 11.13
CA LYS A 184 -16.52 -23.32 10.32
C LYS A 184 -17.48 -24.40 10.81
N ARG A 185 -16.98 -25.61 11.11
CA ARG A 185 -17.81 -26.69 11.67
C ARG A 185 -18.41 -26.34 13.04
N ILE A 186 -17.67 -25.63 13.89
CA ILE A 186 -18.19 -25.14 15.17
C ILE A 186 -19.31 -24.11 14.92
N GLU A 187 -19.11 -23.18 13.99
CA GLU A 187 -20.11 -22.17 13.63
C GLU A 187 -21.37 -22.79 13.04
N GLU A 188 -21.24 -23.77 12.14
CA GLU A 188 -22.37 -24.52 11.57
C GLU A 188 -23.17 -25.27 12.65
N ARG A 189 -22.49 -25.96 13.58
CA ARG A 189 -23.17 -26.64 14.70
C ARG A 189 -23.90 -25.64 15.59
N TRP A 190 -23.30 -24.48 15.85
CA TRP A 190 -23.92 -23.46 16.68
C TRP A 190 -25.12 -22.79 16.00
N GLU A 191 -25.04 -22.50 14.69
CA GLU A 191 -26.17 -21.96 13.95
C GLU A 191 -27.33 -22.95 13.87
N LYS A 192 -27.07 -24.25 13.62
CA LYS A 192 -28.12 -25.28 13.68
C LYS A 192 -28.81 -25.34 15.05
N ALA A 193 -28.03 -25.36 16.14
CA ALA A 193 -28.58 -25.35 17.49
C ALA A 193 -29.41 -24.07 17.76
N LYS A 194 -28.98 -22.92 17.21
CA LYS A 194 -29.67 -21.64 17.36
C LYS A 194 -30.96 -21.58 16.54
N GLU A 195 -30.99 -22.19 15.35
CA GLU A 195 -32.20 -22.40 14.56
C GLU A 195 -33.19 -23.29 15.30
N GLU A 196 -32.77 -24.47 15.78
CA GLU A 196 -33.61 -25.37 16.59
C GLU A 196 -34.18 -24.67 17.83
N TRP A 197 -33.36 -23.90 18.54
CA TRP A 197 -33.80 -23.11 19.69
C TRP A 197 -34.82 -22.03 19.32
N ASN A 198 -34.64 -21.36 18.18
CA ASN A 198 -35.59 -20.36 17.67
C ASN A 198 -36.92 -21.02 17.27
N GLU A 199 -36.89 -22.16 16.58
CA GLU A 199 -38.09 -22.91 16.22
C GLU A 199 -38.88 -23.36 17.44
N GLU A 200 -38.22 -23.88 18.46
CA GLU A 200 -38.85 -24.27 19.73
C GLU A 200 -39.43 -23.07 20.47
N LYS A 201 -38.73 -21.93 20.45
CA LYS A 201 -39.22 -20.69 21.04
C LYS A 201 -40.48 -20.19 20.32
N GLU A 202 -40.51 -20.26 18.99
CA GLU A 202 -41.70 -19.89 18.20
C GLU A 202 -42.85 -20.88 18.38
N LYS A 203 -42.58 -22.19 18.52
CA LYS A 203 -43.60 -23.19 18.91
C LYS A 203 -44.19 -22.85 20.28
N TRP A 204 -43.36 -22.59 21.28
CA TRP A 204 -43.80 -22.17 22.61
C TRP A 204 -44.66 -20.89 22.58
N LYS A 205 -44.29 -19.89 21.78
CA LYS A 205 -45.11 -18.68 21.60
C LYS A 205 -46.48 -19.00 20.99
N ARG A 206 -46.53 -19.88 19.97
CA ARG A 206 -47.79 -20.31 19.33
C ARG A 206 -48.70 -21.05 20.30
N ASP A 207 -48.16 -22.01 21.05
CA ASP A 207 -48.93 -22.79 22.02
C ASP A 207 -49.46 -21.90 23.17
N LYS A 208 -48.64 -20.94 23.61
CA LYS A 208 -49.04 -19.96 24.62
C LYS A 208 -50.15 -19.03 24.12
N ALA A 209 -50.09 -18.59 22.87
CA ALA A 209 -51.13 -17.77 22.26
C ALA A 209 -52.45 -18.54 22.06
N ALA A 210 -52.38 -19.85 21.82
CA ALA A 210 -53.53 -20.75 21.70
C ALA A 210 -54.17 -21.12 23.06
N GLY A 211 -53.63 -20.63 24.18
CA GLY A 211 -54.17 -20.89 25.52
C GLY A 211 -53.90 -22.30 26.04
N LEU A 212 -52.97 -23.04 25.43
CA LEU A 212 -52.51 -24.29 26.02
C LEU A 212 -51.79 -24.02 27.34
N ASN A 213 -51.83 -24.99 28.26
CA ASN A 213 -51.25 -24.87 29.59
C ASN A 213 -49.71 -25.03 29.52
N VAL A 214 -49.03 -24.03 28.94
CA VAL A 214 -47.57 -23.93 28.80
C VAL A 214 -46.98 -22.98 29.85
N PRO A 215 -45.72 -23.15 30.26
CA PRO A 215 -45.07 -22.28 31.25
C PRO A 215 -45.05 -20.80 30.83
N ALA A 216 -45.13 -19.91 31.81
CA ALA A 216 -45.17 -18.45 31.58
C ALA A 216 -43.94 -17.90 30.84
N CYS A 217 -42.77 -18.56 30.95
CA CYS A 217 -41.53 -18.21 30.26
C CYS A 217 -40.92 -19.43 29.55
N PHE A 218 -40.23 -19.18 28.44
CA PHE A 218 -39.48 -20.21 27.72
C PHE A 218 -38.24 -20.63 28.52
N ALA A 219 -38.24 -21.86 29.03
CA ALA A 219 -37.24 -22.32 30.00
C ALA A 219 -35.87 -22.67 29.39
N LYS A 220 -35.78 -22.90 28.07
CA LYS A 220 -34.53 -23.34 27.42
C LYS A 220 -33.57 -22.18 27.20
N LEU A 221 -32.35 -22.34 27.69
CA LEU A 221 -31.27 -21.36 27.51
C LEU A 221 -30.81 -21.29 26.05
N LYS A 222 -30.44 -20.09 25.61
CA LYS A 222 -29.91 -19.88 24.26
C LYS A 222 -28.58 -20.63 24.09
N PRO A 223 -28.39 -21.41 23.00
CA PRO A 223 -27.14 -22.09 22.72
C PRO A 223 -25.95 -21.14 22.67
N LYS A 224 -24.85 -21.53 23.32
CA LYS A 224 -23.58 -20.77 23.33
C LYS A 224 -22.60 -21.42 22.34
N ARG A 225 -21.78 -20.60 21.67
CA ARG A 225 -20.87 -21.04 20.57
C ARG A 225 -19.71 -21.95 21.00
N GLY A 226 -19.48 -22.12 22.30
CA GLY A 226 -18.32 -22.86 22.81
C GLY A 226 -17.00 -22.11 22.58
N PRO A 227 -15.88 -22.61 23.14
CA PRO A 227 -14.56 -22.00 22.97
C PRO A 227 -14.02 -22.25 21.56
N LEU A 228 -13.53 -21.20 20.92
CA LEU A 228 -12.82 -21.32 19.64
C LEU A 228 -11.38 -21.79 19.84
N PRO A 229 -10.81 -22.52 18.87
CA PRO A 229 -9.40 -22.86 18.89
C PRO A 229 -8.53 -21.58 18.82
N LYS A 230 -7.42 -21.57 19.56
CA LYS A 230 -6.49 -20.43 19.62
C LYS A 230 -5.70 -20.30 18.31
N ALA A 231 -5.48 -19.08 17.85
CA ALA A 231 -4.71 -18.80 16.64
C ALA A 231 -3.31 -19.42 16.70
N ILE A 232 -2.92 -20.12 15.63
CA ILE A 232 -1.59 -20.74 15.53
C ILE A 232 -0.56 -19.65 15.21
N PRO A 233 0.46 -19.43 16.06
CA PRO A 233 1.42 -18.36 15.86
C PRO A 233 2.22 -18.58 14.57
N ARG A 234 2.40 -17.51 13.81
CA ARG A 234 3.20 -17.55 12.58
C ARG A 234 4.67 -17.84 12.92
N PRO A 235 5.35 -18.74 12.19
CA PRO A 235 6.78 -19.00 12.40
C PRO A 235 7.57 -17.70 12.29
N THR A 236 8.11 -17.23 13.41
CA THR A 236 8.93 -16.02 13.44
C THR A 236 10.35 -16.42 13.02
N ILE A 237 10.76 -15.97 11.85
CA ILE A 237 12.12 -16.18 11.36
C ILE A 237 12.89 -14.97 11.80
N LYS A 238 13.82 -15.15 12.75
CA LYS A 238 14.77 -14.10 13.10
C LYS A 238 15.51 -13.72 11.82
N ARG A 239 15.23 -12.53 11.30
CA ARG A 239 15.99 -11.91 10.22
C ARG A 239 17.40 -11.80 10.80
N GLN A 240 18.34 -12.60 10.29
CA GLN A 240 19.74 -12.44 10.68
C GLN A 240 20.10 -11.02 10.25
N SER A 241 20.20 -10.12 11.22
CA SER A 241 20.71 -8.77 11.00
C SER A 241 22.08 -8.94 10.36
N PRO A 242 22.41 -8.21 9.29
CA PRO A 242 23.72 -8.29 8.68
C PRO A 242 24.73 -7.84 9.73
N THR A 243 25.41 -8.79 10.37
CA THR A 243 26.59 -8.49 11.16
C THR A 243 27.60 -7.91 10.19
N ALA A 244 27.84 -6.60 10.34
CA ALA A 244 28.81 -5.84 9.59
C ALA A 244 30.19 -6.50 9.69
N ASN A 245 30.56 -7.31 8.69
CA ASN A 245 31.94 -7.69 8.34
C ASN A 245 31.95 -8.61 7.11
N LYS A 246 31.78 -8.04 5.91
CA LYS A 246 32.53 -8.41 4.67
C LYS A 246 32.15 -7.47 3.50
N PRO A 247 33.08 -7.16 2.59
CA PRO A 247 32.91 -6.20 1.51
C PRO A 247 32.00 -6.77 0.41
N SER A 248 31.02 -5.98 -0.01
CA SER A 248 30.02 -6.35 -1.00
C SER A 248 30.61 -6.35 -2.41
N SER A 249 31.14 -7.49 -2.85
CA SER A 249 31.19 -7.85 -4.27
C SER A 249 29.96 -8.70 -4.59
N GLU A 250 28.78 -8.08 -4.59
CA GLU A 250 27.54 -8.73 -5.02
C GLU A 250 27.33 -8.46 -6.52
N SER A 251 27.66 -9.48 -7.32
CA SER A 251 27.23 -9.58 -8.71
C SER A 251 25.72 -9.81 -8.75
N PRO A 252 24.93 -8.90 -9.36
CA PRO A 252 23.48 -8.97 -9.30
C PRO A 252 22.97 -10.12 -10.18
N GLU A 253 22.31 -11.09 -9.53
CA GLU A 253 21.53 -12.12 -10.20
C GLU A 253 20.65 -11.49 -11.29
N GLN A 254 20.84 -12.03 -12.48
CA GLN A 254 19.98 -11.87 -13.64
C GLN A 254 18.60 -12.40 -13.22
N PHE A 255 17.65 -11.47 -13.02
CA PHE A 255 16.23 -11.80 -12.92
C PHE A 255 15.78 -12.08 -14.35
N ASP A 256 15.84 -13.35 -14.74
CA ASP A 256 15.39 -13.80 -16.05
C ASP A 256 13.88 -13.62 -16.17
N GLY A 257 13.47 -13.16 -17.35
CA GLY A 257 12.19 -12.53 -17.63
C GLY A 257 10.96 -13.32 -17.22
N TYR A 258 10.02 -12.59 -16.62
CA TYR A 258 8.62 -12.98 -16.57
C TYR A 258 8.08 -12.92 -18.01
N SER A 259 8.09 -14.08 -18.69
CA SER A 259 7.46 -14.26 -19.99
C SER A 259 5.95 -14.31 -19.79
N SER A 260 5.29 -13.14 -19.80
CA SER A 260 3.83 -13.07 -19.95
C SER A 260 3.46 -13.48 -21.38
N SER A 261 3.27 -14.78 -21.55
CA SER A 261 2.57 -15.34 -22.71
C SER A 261 1.09 -14.97 -22.60
N ASN A 262 0.71 -13.82 -23.15
CA ASN A 262 -0.69 -13.56 -23.48
C ASN A 262 -1.05 -14.49 -24.63
N GLY A 263 -1.75 -15.58 -24.30
CA GLY A 263 -2.39 -16.44 -25.29
C GLY A 263 -3.55 -15.69 -25.92
N ASP A 264 -3.36 -15.26 -27.17
CA ASP A 264 -4.43 -14.98 -28.11
C ASP A 264 -5.30 -16.23 -28.27
N SER A 265 -6.44 -16.24 -27.58
CA SER A 265 -7.52 -17.18 -27.87
C SER A 265 -8.46 -16.55 -28.88
N VAL A 266 -8.09 -16.68 -30.15
CA VAL A 266 -8.98 -16.46 -31.29
C VAL A 266 -10.00 -17.61 -31.28
N ASP A 267 -11.16 -17.41 -30.66
CA ASP A 267 -12.27 -18.35 -30.78
C ASP A 267 -13.13 -17.92 -31.98
N ALA A 268 -12.80 -18.51 -33.12
CA ALA A 268 -13.64 -18.54 -34.30
C ALA A 268 -14.65 -19.68 -34.16
N ARG A 269 -15.91 -19.36 -33.87
CA ARG A 269 -17.04 -20.26 -34.16
C ARG A 269 -18.20 -19.50 -34.77
N ARG A 270 -18.39 -19.80 -36.06
CA ARG A 270 -19.65 -20.18 -36.73
C ARG A 270 -20.93 -20.05 -35.93
#